data_AF-A0A2J4XZK1-F1
#
_entry.id   AF-A0A2J4XZK1-F1
#
_cell.length_a   1.000
_cell.length_b   1.000
_cell.length_c   1.000
_cell.angle_alpha   90.00
_cell.angle_beta   90.00
_cell.angle_gamma   90.00
#
_symmetry.space_group_name_H-M   'P 1'
#
loop_
_entity.id
_entity.type
_entity.pdbx_description
1 polymer ?
#
loop_
_entity_poly.entity_id
_entity_poly.type
_entity_poly.pdbx_seq_one_letter_code
_entity_poly.pdbx_strand_id
1 'polypeptide(L)'
;TEPFQLLETTPQFTYQAQSGLTGRDGPDNPANGPRPLYNVDKDAFVMADGQNEIVIPLTYTDKAGNVFTKTFTLKRGEYAVNVGYSVQNASEKPLELSTFGQLKQTANLPTHRDTQTGGLTTMHTFRGAAYSTSETKYEKYKFDTIVDNENLNVSTKNGWVAMLQQYFTTAWVPQNTGTNNFYTANLGNGIVAIGYKSQPVLVQPGQTDKLESTLWVGPAIQDKMAAVAPHLDLTVDYGWLWFISQPLFKLLKWIHSFLGNWGFSIIVITFIVRGIMYPLTKAQYTS
;
A
#
# COMPACT_ATOMS: atom_id res chain seq x y z
N THR A 1 0.73 22.94 12.34
CA THR A 1 1.18 22.43 11.03
C THR A 1 0.11 21.52 10.51
N GLU A 2 -0.29 21.67 9.25
CA GLU A 2 -1.29 20.79 8.64
C GLU A 2 -0.67 19.41 8.35
N PRO A 3 -1.40 18.30 8.59
CA PRO A 3 -0.91 16.97 8.27
C PRO A 3 -0.86 16.75 6.75
N PHE A 4 0.11 15.96 6.28
CA PHE A 4 0.16 15.55 4.89
C PHE A 4 -1.04 14.68 4.53
N GLN A 5 -1.76 15.03 3.47
CA GLN A 5 -2.91 14.27 2.99
C GLN A 5 -2.50 13.25 1.92
N LEU A 6 -2.52 11.97 2.29
CA LEU A 6 -2.21 10.88 1.36
C LEU A 6 -3.44 10.42 0.58
N LEU A 7 -4.44 9.87 1.28
CA LEU A 7 -5.72 9.49 0.70
C LEU A 7 -6.68 10.68 0.71
N GLU A 8 -7.44 10.84 -0.38
CA GLU A 8 -8.28 12.00 -0.60
C GLU A 8 -9.46 11.69 -1.51
N THR A 9 -10.57 12.38 -1.28
CA THR A 9 -11.74 12.34 -2.17
C THR A 9 -12.26 13.75 -2.35
N THR A 10 -11.81 14.40 -3.41
CA THR A 10 -12.29 15.72 -3.84
C THR A 10 -12.78 15.67 -5.29
N PRO A 11 -13.56 16.66 -5.76
CA PRO A 11 -14.01 16.71 -7.15
C PRO A 11 -12.85 16.75 -8.17
N GLN A 12 -11.68 17.26 -7.77
CA GLN A 12 -10.52 17.44 -8.65
C GLN A 12 -9.51 16.28 -8.54
N PHE A 13 -9.51 15.54 -7.42
CA PHE A 13 -8.55 14.49 -7.18
C PHE A 13 -9.14 13.38 -6.30
N THR A 14 -8.99 12.15 -6.74
CA THR A 14 -9.36 10.98 -5.97
C THR A 14 -8.12 10.12 -5.74
N TYR A 15 -7.92 9.70 -4.50
CA TYR A 15 -6.99 8.64 -4.12
C TYR A 15 -7.60 7.86 -2.95
N GLN A 16 -8.03 6.63 -3.21
CA GLN A 16 -8.74 5.81 -2.23
C GLN A 16 -8.17 4.39 -2.18
N ALA A 17 -8.15 3.81 -0.97
CA ALA A 17 -7.96 2.38 -0.76
C ALA A 17 -9.32 1.72 -0.49
N GLN A 18 -9.78 0.90 -1.43
CA GLN A 18 -11.04 0.16 -1.36
C GLN A 18 -10.76 -1.30 -1.03
N SER A 19 -11.67 -1.95 -0.30
CA SER A 19 -11.64 -3.39 -0.07
C SER A 19 -13.03 -3.93 0.28
N GLY A 20 -13.23 -5.22 0.05
CA GLY A 20 -14.47 -5.90 0.35
C GLY A 20 -14.42 -7.39 0.07
N LEU A 21 -15.60 -8.02 0.12
CA LEU A 21 -15.82 -9.42 -0.21
C LEU A 21 -16.57 -9.54 -1.54
N THR A 22 -15.88 -10.01 -2.57
CA THR A 22 -16.42 -10.37 -3.88
C THR A 22 -16.54 -11.90 -3.99
N GLY A 23 -16.59 -12.45 -5.20
CA GLY A 23 -16.91 -13.87 -5.44
C GLY A 23 -18.41 -14.07 -5.62
N ARG A 24 -18.84 -15.33 -5.78
CA ARG A 24 -20.24 -15.66 -6.09
C ARG A 24 -21.20 -15.09 -5.06
N ASP A 25 -20.88 -15.23 -3.77
CA ASP A 25 -21.77 -14.87 -2.66
C ASP A 25 -21.29 -13.62 -1.89
N GLY A 26 -20.28 -12.92 -2.41
CA GLY A 26 -19.71 -11.74 -1.76
C GLY A 26 -20.63 -10.52 -1.84
N PRO A 27 -20.93 -9.82 -0.73
CA PRO A 27 -21.84 -8.67 -0.72
C PRO A 27 -21.31 -7.45 -1.48
N ASP A 28 -19.99 -7.33 -1.69
CA ASP A 28 -19.41 -6.26 -2.51
C ASP A 28 -19.36 -6.60 -4.01
N ASN A 29 -19.78 -7.81 -4.41
CA ASN A 29 -19.95 -8.15 -5.82
C ASN A 29 -21.18 -7.42 -6.39
N PRO A 30 -21.05 -6.58 -7.43
CA PRO A 30 -22.18 -5.87 -8.03
C PRO A 30 -23.32 -6.79 -8.52
N ALA A 31 -23.04 -8.06 -8.82
CA ALA A 31 -24.05 -9.04 -9.19
C ALA A 31 -25.02 -9.38 -8.05
N ASN A 32 -24.62 -9.14 -6.79
CA ASN A 32 -25.41 -9.45 -5.59
C ASN A 32 -26.20 -8.23 -5.07
N GLY A 33 -26.11 -7.09 -5.74
CA GLY A 33 -26.85 -5.87 -5.43
C GLY A 33 -25.95 -4.69 -5.03
N PRO A 34 -26.49 -3.70 -4.29
CA PRO A 34 -25.69 -2.58 -3.81
C PRO A 34 -24.65 -3.03 -2.79
N ARG A 35 -23.58 -2.24 -2.64
CA ARG A 35 -22.55 -2.49 -1.63
C ARG A 35 -23.15 -2.54 -0.21
N PRO A 36 -22.60 -3.38 0.69
CA PRO A 36 -23.11 -3.50 2.04
C PRO A 36 -23.01 -2.17 2.79
N LEU A 37 -24.13 -1.76 3.37
CA LEU A 37 -24.17 -0.65 4.32
C LEU A 37 -23.92 -1.22 5.72
N TYR A 38 -22.72 -1.01 6.23
CA TYR A 38 -22.33 -1.50 7.54
C TYR A 38 -22.88 -0.62 8.67
N ASN A 39 -23.23 -1.25 9.78
CA ASN A 39 -23.52 -0.60 11.05
C ASN A 39 -22.24 -0.48 11.88
N VAL A 40 -22.11 0.64 12.60
CA VAL A 40 -21.03 0.93 13.55
C VAL A 40 -21.62 1.50 14.82
N ASP A 41 -20.97 1.25 15.96
CA ASP A 41 -21.46 1.72 17.26
C ASP A 41 -21.28 3.23 17.46
N LYS A 42 -20.34 3.84 16.72
CA LYS A 42 -19.93 5.25 16.87
C LYS A 42 -19.43 5.80 15.54
N ASP A 43 -19.51 7.12 15.40
CA ASP A 43 -18.97 7.84 14.24
C ASP A 43 -17.47 8.18 14.38
N ALA A 44 -16.94 8.13 15.61
CA ALA A 44 -15.55 8.48 15.91
C ALA A 44 -14.87 7.40 16.77
N PHE A 45 -13.67 7.00 16.32
CA PHE A 45 -12.80 6.04 17.00
C PHE A 45 -11.44 6.70 17.24
N VAL A 46 -11.05 6.85 18.51
CA VAL A 46 -9.81 7.51 18.91
C VAL A 46 -9.01 6.55 19.78
N MET A 47 -7.75 6.33 19.43
CA MET A 47 -6.83 5.54 20.23
C MET A 47 -6.47 6.33 21.49
N ALA A 48 -6.93 5.88 22.65
CA ALA A 48 -6.70 6.59 23.91
C ALA A 48 -5.22 6.53 24.33
N ASP A 49 -4.80 7.46 25.19
CA ASP A 49 -3.45 7.44 25.75
C ASP A 49 -3.17 6.12 26.49
N GLY A 50 -1.97 5.58 26.29
CA GLY A 50 -1.58 4.27 26.82
C GLY A 50 -2.13 3.04 26.08
N GLN A 51 -3.10 3.19 25.17
CA GLN A 51 -3.54 2.08 24.30
C GLN A 51 -2.57 1.91 23.12
N ASN A 52 -2.20 0.67 22.81
CA ASN A 52 -1.30 0.36 21.69
C ASN A 52 -2.03 -0.16 20.45
N GLU A 53 -3.34 -0.43 20.56
CA GLU A 53 -4.17 -0.96 19.48
C GLU A 53 -5.58 -0.39 19.60
N ILE A 54 -6.22 -0.15 18.45
CA ILE A 54 -7.64 0.15 18.33
C ILE A 54 -8.26 -0.77 17.28
N VAL A 55 -9.41 -1.33 17.61
CA VAL A 55 -10.18 -2.27 16.79
C VAL A 55 -11.52 -1.62 16.45
N ILE A 56 -11.83 -1.53 15.16
CA ILE A 56 -13.02 -0.85 14.64
C ILE A 56 -13.86 -1.88 13.87
N PRO A 57 -14.85 -2.52 14.51
CA PRO A 57 -15.72 -3.48 13.85
C PRO A 57 -16.89 -2.77 13.13
N LEU A 58 -17.20 -3.24 11.94
CA LEU A 58 -18.31 -2.83 11.10
C LEU A 58 -19.12 -4.07 10.76
N THR A 59 -20.42 -4.08 11.06
CA THR A 59 -21.26 -5.28 10.89
C THR A 59 -22.35 -5.07 9.84
N TYR A 60 -22.51 -6.04 8.95
CA TYR A 60 -23.57 -6.10 7.96
C TYR A 60 -24.24 -7.47 8.03
N THR A 61 -25.57 -7.51 7.92
CA THR A 61 -26.34 -8.76 7.86
C THR A 61 -27.14 -8.76 6.57
N ASP A 62 -26.99 -9.81 5.77
CA ASP A 62 -27.71 -9.93 4.51
C ASP A 62 -29.15 -10.42 4.71
N LYS A 63 -29.91 -10.52 3.62
CA LYS A 63 -31.32 -10.97 3.64
C LYS A 63 -31.48 -12.44 4.05
N ALA A 64 -30.43 -13.25 3.93
CA ALA A 64 -30.42 -14.65 4.31
C ALA A 64 -29.97 -14.86 5.77
N GLY A 65 -29.65 -13.78 6.49
CA GLY A 65 -29.18 -13.82 7.88
C GLY A 65 -27.69 -14.08 8.02
N ASN A 66 -26.91 -14.11 6.94
CA ASN A 66 -25.46 -14.24 7.02
C ASN A 66 -24.87 -12.94 7.57
N VAL A 67 -23.92 -13.06 8.48
CA VAL A 67 -23.31 -11.90 9.15
C VAL A 67 -21.89 -11.70 8.64
N PHE A 68 -21.62 -10.51 8.13
CA PHE A 68 -20.33 -10.08 7.63
C PHE A 68 -19.79 -8.97 8.55
N THR A 69 -18.70 -9.26 9.26
CA THR A 69 -18.03 -8.28 10.12
C THR A 69 -16.71 -7.88 9.49
N LYS A 70 -16.59 -6.62 9.04
CA LYS A 70 -15.33 -6.05 8.58
C LYS A 70 -14.67 -5.30 9.74
N THR A 71 -13.41 -5.59 10.04
CA THR A 71 -12.71 -5.01 11.18
C THR A 71 -11.43 -4.32 10.71
N PHE A 72 -11.27 -3.05 11.07
CA PHE A 72 -9.99 -2.36 10.94
C PHE A 72 -9.24 -2.42 12.28
N THR A 73 -7.99 -2.86 12.24
CA THR A 73 -7.12 -2.90 13.42
C THR A 73 -5.90 -2.03 13.17
N LEU A 74 -5.73 -0.99 14.00
CA LEU A 74 -4.63 -0.04 13.91
C LEU A 74 -3.78 -0.13 15.17
N LYS A 75 -2.45 -0.05 15.01
CA LYS A 75 -1.49 -0.08 16.12
C LYS A 75 -0.75 1.25 16.26
N ARG A 76 -0.39 1.60 17.50
CA ARG A 76 0.28 2.87 17.81
C ARG A 76 1.60 2.99 17.06
N GLY A 77 1.78 4.09 16.32
CA GLY A 77 3.00 4.36 15.57
C GLY A 77 3.21 3.47 14.33
N GLU A 78 2.20 2.70 13.93
CA GLU A 78 2.24 1.83 12.76
C GLU A 78 1.41 2.39 11.60
N TYR A 79 1.86 2.12 10.38
CA TYR A 79 1.21 2.51 9.13
C TYR A 79 0.55 1.31 8.41
N ALA A 80 0.72 0.11 8.96
CA ALA A 80 0.07 -1.11 8.50
C ALA A 80 -1.25 -1.28 9.24
N VAL A 81 -2.35 -1.08 8.53
CA VAL A 81 -3.72 -1.28 9.03
C VAL A 81 -4.17 -2.67 8.61
N ASN A 82 -4.46 -3.54 9.57
CA ASN A 82 -5.08 -4.83 9.25
C ASN A 82 -6.56 -4.63 8.94
N VAL A 83 -7.03 -5.30 7.89
CA VAL A 83 -8.42 -5.31 7.45
C VAL A 83 -8.88 -6.76 7.40
N GLY A 84 -9.54 -7.18 8.47
CA GLY A 84 -10.09 -8.51 8.63
C GLY A 84 -11.57 -8.59 8.28
N TYR A 85 -12.00 -9.75 7.86
CA TYR A 85 -13.41 -10.12 7.67
C TYR A 85 -13.69 -11.37 8.49
N SER A 86 -14.81 -11.37 9.21
CA SER A 86 -15.41 -12.56 9.81
C SER A 86 -16.76 -12.79 9.15
N VAL A 87 -16.97 -13.97 8.56
CA VAL A 87 -18.20 -14.29 7.84
C VAL A 87 -18.86 -15.49 8.48
N GLN A 88 -20.05 -15.26 9.04
CA GLN A 88 -20.88 -16.31 9.61
C GLN A 88 -21.94 -16.73 8.59
N ASN A 89 -21.89 -17.98 8.14
CA ASN A 89 -22.86 -18.54 7.21
C ASN A 89 -24.06 -19.11 7.99
N ALA A 90 -25.17 -18.39 7.98
CA ALA A 90 -26.44 -18.81 8.57
C ALA A 90 -27.34 -19.57 7.58
N SER A 91 -26.94 -19.65 6.31
CA SER A 91 -27.69 -20.31 5.25
C SER A 91 -27.42 -21.82 5.18
N GLU A 92 -28.27 -22.53 4.42
CA GLU A 92 -28.13 -23.99 4.19
C GLU A 92 -27.14 -24.34 3.06
N LYS A 93 -26.55 -23.35 2.38
CA LYS A 93 -25.62 -23.55 1.25
C LYS A 93 -24.24 -22.97 1.57
N PRO A 94 -23.15 -23.53 1.04
CA PRO A 94 -21.83 -22.93 1.20
C PRO A 94 -21.77 -21.55 0.53
N LEU A 95 -21.18 -20.56 1.21
CA LEU A 95 -20.89 -19.25 0.63
C LEU A 95 -19.51 -19.27 -0.02
N GLU A 96 -19.42 -18.86 -1.27
CA GLU A 96 -18.17 -18.73 -2.02
C GLU A 96 -17.73 -17.27 -2.09
N LEU A 97 -16.63 -16.95 -1.41
CA LEU A 97 -16.18 -15.58 -1.13
C LEU A 97 -14.72 -15.39 -1.53
N SER A 98 -14.41 -14.22 -2.08
CA SER A 98 -13.04 -13.77 -2.36
C SER A 98 -12.82 -12.40 -1.72
N THR A 99 -11.69 -12.19 -1.06
CA THR A 99 -11.28 -10.84 -0.68
C THR A 99 -10.80 -10.08 -1.90
N PHE A 100 -11.04 -8.78 -1.93
CA PHE A 100 -10.35 -7.88 -2.85
C PHE A 100 -9.86 -6.64 -2.12
N GLY A 101 -8.76 -6.09 -2.62
CA GLY A 101 -8.25 -4.77 -2.24
C GLY A 101 -7.84 -4.03 -3.51
N GLN A 102 -8.26 -2.77 -3.63
CA GLN A 102 -8.01 -1.93 -4.79
C GLN A 102 -7.53 -0.56 -4.33
N LEU A 103 -6.45 -0.08 -4.93
CA LEU A 103 -6.02 1.30 -4.86
C LEU A 103 -6.51 1.97 -6.13
N LYS A 104 -7.24 3.07 -6.03
CA LYS A 104 -7.64 3.87 -7.18
C LYS A 104 -7.16 5.30 -7.02
N GLN A 105 -6.72 5.90 -8.11
CA GLN A 105 -6.16 7.24 -8.09
C GLN A 105 -6.40 7.95 -9.42
N THR A 106 -6.58 9.27 -9.38
CA THR A 106 -6.53 10.11 -10.58
C THR A 106 -5.13 10.05 -11.20
N ALA A 107 -5.03 9.68 -12.47
CA ALA A 107 -3.75 9.50 -13.17
C ALA A 107 -2.97 10.82 -13.29
N ASN A 108 -3.62 11.91 -13.65
CA ASN A 108 -3.00 13.23 -13.72
C ASN A 108 -3.14 13.97 -12.39
N LEU A 109 -2.07 14.61 -11.92
CA LEU A 109 -2.13 15.47 -10.75
C LEU A 109 -2.88 16.77 -11.09
N PRO A 110 -3.65 17.35 -10.15
CA PRO A 110 -4.16 18.71 -10.29
C PRO A 110 -3.01 19.70 -10.46
N THR A 111 -3.22 20.77 -11.22
CA THR A 111 -2.21 21.80 -11.52
C THR A 111 -1.57 22.42 -10.28
N HIS A 112 -2.30 22.55 -9.16
CA HIS A 112 -1.77 23.08 -7.90
C HIS A 112 -0.85 22.10 -7.15
N ARG A 113 -0.94 20.79 -7.45
CA ARG A 113 -0.02 19.75 -6.95
C ARG A 113 1.09 19.45 -7.93
N ASP A 114 0.89 19.87 -9.16
CA ASP A 114 1.87 19.76 -10.21
C ASP A 114 2.92 20.87 -10.04
N THR A 115 3.86 20.64 -9.11
CA THR A 115 5.01 21.52 -8.88
C THR A 115 6.03 21.47 -10.04
N GLN A 116 5.69 20.84 -11.16
CA GLN A 116 6.56 20.60 -12.31
C GLN A 116 6.63 21.81 -13.27
N THR A 117 5.92 22.91 -12.99
CA THR A 117 5.95 24.15 -13.80
C THR A 117 7.02 25.17 -13.37
N GLY A 118 8.01 24.77 -12.55
CA GLY A 118 9.04 25.66 -12.01
C GLY A 118 10.48 25.18 -12.19
N GLY A 119 11.06 25.38 -13.38
CA GLY A 119 12.46 25.76 -13.67
C GLY A 119 13.69 25.02 -13.09
N LEU A 120 13.61 24.12 -12.11
CA LEU A 120 14.81 23.60 -11.42
C LEU A 120 14.84 22.09 -11.08
N THR A 121 13.96 21.26 -11.67
CA THR A 121 13.98 19.80 -11.41
C THR A 121 13.85 18.98 -12.70
N THR A 122 14.97 18.64 -13.32
CA THR A 122 15.04 17.79 -14.52
C THR A 122 14.94 16.28 -14.21
N MET A 123 14.58 15.89 -12.97
CA MET A 123 14.38 14.49 -12.59
C MET A 123 13.04 14.31 -11.88
N HIS A 124 12.12 13.63 -12.56
CA HIS A 124 10.80 13.29 -12.04
C HIS A 124 10.93 12.16 -11.02
N THR A 125 10.46 12.37 -9.79
CA THR A 125 10.28 11.26 -8.85
C THR A 125 9.14 10.37 -9.32
N PHE A 126 9.35 9.06 -9.35
CA PHE A 126 8.36 8.13 -9.88
C PHE A 126 7.02 8.24 -9.13
N ARG A 127 5.94 8.41 -9.89
CA ARG A 127 4.55 8.29 -9.43
C ARG A 127 3.83 7.31 -10.34
N GLY A 128 3.25 6.28 -9.75
CA GLY A 128 2.61 5.20 -10.50
C GLY A 128 2.22 4.04 -9.61
N ALA A 129 1.84 2.93 -10.23
CA ALA A 129 1.60 1.69 -9.52
C ALA A 129 2.87 0.83 -9.46
N ALA A 130 2.88 -0.14 -8.58
CA ALA A 130 3.91 -1.17 -8.51
C ALA A 130 3.31 -2.45 -7.92
N TYR A 131 3.95 -3.58 -8.19
CA TYR A 131 3.55 -4.86 -7.62
C TYR A 131 4.77 -5.76 -7.38
N SER A 132 4.56 -6.79 -6.57
CA SER A 132 5.52 -7.86 -6.30
C SER A 132 4.78 -9.19 -6.34
N THR A 133 5.37 -10.22 -6.92
CA THR A 133 4.80 -11.58 -7.02
C THR A 133 5.84 -12.60 -6.54
N SER A 134 5.42 -13.85 -6.41
CA SER A 134 6.33 -14.99 -6.19
C SER A 134 7.47 -15.10 -7.23
N GLU A 135 7.27 -14.60 -8.46
CA GLU A 135 8.24 -14.71 -9.56
C GLU A 135 8.98 -13.38 -9.82
N THR A 136 8.31 -12.25 -9.57
CA THR A 136 8.83 -10.91 -9.82
C THR A 136 8.91 -10.14 -8.52
N LYS A 137 10.14 -9.91 -8.03
CA LYS A 137 10.35 -9.30 -6.71
C LYS A 137 9.76 -7.88 -6.61
N TYR A 138 9.87 -7.10 -7.68
CA TYR A 138 9.35 -5.74 -7.74
C TYR A 138 9.28 -5.28 -9.20
N GLU A 139 8.12 -4.77 -9.61
CA GLU A 139 7.93 -4.17 -10.93
C GLU A 139 7.03 -2.93 -10.84
N LYS A 140 7.43 -1.88 -11.56
CA LYS A 140 6.69 -0.62 -11.67
C LYS A 140 5.72 -0.70 -12.83
N TYR A 141 4.52 -0.15 -12.63
CA TYR A 141 3.48 -0.05 -13.64
C TYR A 141 3.04 1.40 -13.78
N LYS A 142 3.27 2.00 -14.95
CA LYS A 142 2.98 3.43 -15.18
C LYS A 142 1.48 3.65 -15.27
N PHE A 143 1.01 4.81 -14.79
CA PHE A 143 -0.39 5.18 -14.96
C PHE A 143 -0.78 5.36 -16.43
N ASP A 144 0.11 5.89 -17.26
CA ASP A 144 -0.13 6.04 -18.69
C ASP A 144 -0.43 4.70 -19.38
N THR A 145 0.33 3.65 -19.05
CA THR A 145 0.08 2.28 -19.55
C THR A 145 -1.32 1.79 -19.18
N ILE A 146 -1.77 2.05 -17.95
CA ILE A 146 -3.14 1.71 -17.51
C ILE A 146 -4.17 2.53 -18.29
N VAL A 147 -3.93 3.84 -18.50
CA VAL A 147 -4.80 4.73 -19.28
C VAL A 147 -4.95 4.24 -20.72
N ASP A 148 -3.87 3.74 -21.31
CA ASP A 148 -3.83 3.17 -22.67
C ASP A 148 -4.50 1.78 -22.76
N ASN A 149 -5.09 1.30 -21.65
CA ASN A 149 -5.76 0.00 -21.50
C ASN A 149 -4.85 -1.22 -21.63
N GLU A 150 -3.53 -1.02 -21.59
CA GLU A 150 -2.58 -2.09 -21.36
C GLU A 150 -2.61 -2.40 -19.86
N ASN A 151 -3.30 -3.48 -19.50
CA ASN A 151 -3.57 -3.80 -18.10
C ASN A 151 -2.84 -5.06 -17.64
N LEU A 152 -2.35 -5.01 -16.40
CA LEU A 152 -1.81 -6.15 -15.67
C LEU A 152 -2.93 -7.16 -15.40
N ASN A 153 -2.62 -8.44 -15.54
CA ASN A 153 -3.45 -9.54 -15.09
C ASN A 153 -2.56 -10.76 -14.81
N VAL A 154 -2.09 -10.89 -13.57
CA VAL A 154 -1.11 -11.92 -13.17
C VAL A 154 -1.56 -12.67 -11.94
N SER A 155 -1.35 -13.98 -11.94
CA SER A 155 -1.66 -14.85 -10.82
C SER A 155 -0.44 -15.08 -9.94
N THR A 156 -0.59 -15.00 -8.62
CA THR A 156 0.51 -15.22 -7.69
C THR A 156 0.03 -15.70 -6.32
N LYS A 157 0.82 -16.55 -5.65
CA LYS A 157 0.48 -17.02 -4.30
C LYS A 157 0.74 -15.94 -3.25
N ASN A 158 1.87 -15.26 -3.37
CA ASN A 158 2.30 -14.22 -2.44
C ASN A 158 2.60 -12.94 -3.21
N GLY A 159 2.57 -11.82 -2.51
CA GLY A 159 2.93 -10.54 -3.09
C GLY A 159 2.06 -9.42 -2.57
N TRP A 160 2.15 -8.29 -3.25
CA TRP A 160 1.40 -7.09 -2.93
C TRP A 160 1.23 -6.22 -4.16
N VAL A 161 0.26 -5.32 -4.10
CA VAL A 161 0.04 -4.25 -5.07
C VAL A 161 0.12 -2.90 -4.37
N ALA A 162 0.68 -1.88 -5.03
CA ALA A 162 0.92 -0.58 -4.43
C ALA A 162 0.75 0.57 -5.41
N MET A 163 0.51 1.76 -4.86
CA MET A 163 0.64 3.04 -5.53
C MET A 163 1.70 3.90 -4.82
N LEU A 164 2.62 4.45 -5.61
CA LEU A 164 3.83 5.12 -5.16
C LEU A 164 3.80 6.60 -5.52
N GLN A 165 4.31 7.42 -4.61
CA GLN A 165 4.68 8.81 -4.86
C GLN A 165 5.92 9.16 -4.03
N GLN A 166 6.46 10.36 -4.22
CA GLN A 166 7.61 10.80 -3.42
C GLN A 166 7.30 10.68 -1.92
N TYR A 167 8.16 9.96 -1.20
CA TYR A 167 8.12 9.71 0.25
C TYR A 167 6.96 8.87 0.80
N PHE A 168 5.87 8.63 0.04
CA PHE A 168 4.68 7.93 0.55
C PHE A 168 4.25 6.79 -0.36
N THR A 169 3.62 5.78 0.25
CA THR A 169 3.13 4.60 -0.44
C THR A 169 1.79 4.17 0.16
N THR A 170 0.92 3.65 -0.70
CA THR A 170 -0.19 2.79 -0.25
C THR A 170 -0.03 1.41 -0.86
N ALA A 171 -0.32 0.36 -0.10
CA ALA A 171 -0.19 -1.01 -0.59
C ALA A 171 -1.23 -1.94 0.02
N TRP A 172 -1.77 -2.83 -0.78
CA TRP A 172 -2.56 -3.96 -0.30
C TRP A 172 -1.72 -5.23 -0.30
N VAL A 173 -1.70 -5.92 0.85
CA VAL A 173 -1.03 -7.19 1.08
C VAL A 173 -2.07 -8.23 1.46
N PRO A 174 -2.47 -9.14 0.55
CA PRO A 174 -3.36 -10.26 0.90
C PRO A 174 -2.71 -11.19 1.91
N GLN A 175 -3.48 -11.67 2.89
CA GLN A 175 -3.04 -12.69 3.87
C GLN A 175 -3.88 -13.95 3.68
N ASN A 176 -3.50 -14.74 2.67
CA ASN A 176 -4.11 -16.04 2.39
C ASN A 176 -3.08 -17.00 1.81
N THR A 177 -3.42 -18.29 1.77
CA THR A 177 -2.57 -19.36 1.22
C THR A 177 -2.90 -19.70 -0.24
N GLY A 178 -3.92 -19.04 -0.82
CA GLY A 178 -4.40 -19.30 -2.16
C GLY A 178 -3.66 -18.51 -3.22
N THR A 179 -4.02 -18.72 -4.49
CA THR A 179 -3.52 -17.92 -5.61
C THR A 179 -4.36 -16.65 -5.76
N ASN A 180 -3.73 -15.49 -5.60
CA ASN A 180 -4.31 -14.18 -5.85
C ASN A 180 -4.18 -13.80 -7.33
N ASN A 181 -5.14 -13.04 -7.85
CA ASN A 181 -5.02 -12.36 -9.14
C ASN A 181 -4.76 -10.88 -8.93
N PHE A 182 -3.62 -10.39 -9.40
CA PHE A 182 -3.26 -8.97 -9.39
C PHE A 182 -3.59 -8.35 -10.72
N TYR A 183 -4.20 -7.17 -10.68
CA TYR A 183 -4.72 -6.51 -11.87
C TYR A 183 -4.51 -5.01 -11.82
N THR A 184 -4.44 -4.39 -13.00
CA THR A 184 -4.71 -2.96 -13.17
C THR A 184 -5.98 -2.75 -13.96
N ALA A 185 -6.59 -1.58 -13.84
CA ALA A 185 -7.75 -1.21 -14.63
C ALA A 185 -7.81 0.29 -14.86
N ASN A 186 -8.17 0.68 -16.09
CA ASN A 186 -8.67 2.01 -16.37
C ASN A 186 -10.16 2.07 -15.98
N LEU A 187 -10.49 2.90 -14.98
CA LEU A 187 -11.87 3.07 -14.51
C LEU A 187 -12.62 4.18 -15.27
N GLY A 188 -11.99 4.78 -16.28
CA GLY A 188 -12.51 5.91 -17.04
C GLY A 188 -12.29 7.25 -16.32
N ASN A 189 -12.54 8.35 -17.04
CA ASN A 189 -12.40 9.73 -16.54
C ASN A 189 -11.03 10.04 -15.90
N GLY A 190 -9.97 9.41 -16.41
CA GLY A 190 -8.61 9.58 -15.89
C GLY A 190 -8.36 8.94 -14.52
N ILE A 191 -9.22 8.02 -14.07
CA ILE A 191 -9.03 7.25 -12.84
C ILE A 191 -8.43 5.88 -13.21
N VAL A 192 -7.28 5.58 -12.62
CA VAL A 192 -6.61 4.28 -12.75
C VAL A 192 -6.70 3.51 -11.45
N ALA A 193 -6.65 2.19 -11.54
CA ALA A 193 -6.67 1.30 -10.39
C ALA A 193 -5.62 0.21 -10.51
N ILE A 194 -5.10 -0.21 -9.36
CA ILE A 194 -4.37 -1.46 -9.18
C ILE A 194 -4.99 -2.20 -7.99
N GLY A 195 -5.13 -3.52 -8.09
CA GLY A 195 -5.77 -4.30 -7.05
C GLY A 195 -5.40 -5.77 -7.07
N TYR A 196 -5.89 -6.48 -6.07
CA TYR A 196 -5.85 -7.93 -5.99
C TYR A 196 -7.25 -8.50 -5.78
N LYS A 197 -7.46 -9.74 -6.23
CA LYS A 197 -8.58 -10.61 -5.84
C LYS A 197 -8.02 -11.93 -5.35
N SER A 198 -8.42 -12.40 -4.18
CA SER A 198 -7.96 -13.69 -3.68
C SER A 198 -8.68 -14.86 -4.35
N GLN A 199 -8.06 -16.03 -4.28
CA GLN A 199 -8.74 -17.29 -4.58
C GLN A 199 -10.06 -17.38 -3.78
N PRO A 200 -11.14 -17.88 -4.38
CA PRO A 200 -12.38 -18.12 -3.65
C PRO A 200 -12.20 -19.12 -2.52
N VAL A 201 -12.82 -18.83 -1.38
CA VAL A 201 -12.95 -19.72 -0.22
C VAL A 201 -14.41 -20.12 -0.04
N LEU A 202 -14.65 -21.30 0.55
CA LEU A 202 -15.99 -21.79 0.84
C LEU A 202 -16.25 -21.78 2.35
N VAL A 203 -17.20 -20.95 2.79
CA VAL A 203 -17.71 -20.94 4.16
C VAL A 203 -18.90 -21.90 4.23
N GLN A 204 -18.75 -23.04 4.90
CA GLN A 204 -19.81 -24.05 4.96
C GLN A 204 -20.99 -23.60 5.83
N PRO A 205 -22.20 -24.18 5.66
CA PRO A 205 -23.35 -23.91 6.51
C PRO A 205 -23.04 -24.02 8.00
N GLY A 206 -23.44 -23.02 8.78
CA GLY A 206 -23.21 -22.94 10.23
C GLY A 206 -21.77 -22.62 10.63
N GLN A 207 -20.83 -22.48 9.68
CA GLN A 207 -19.44 -22.14 9.97
C GLN A 207 -19.18 -20.64 9.96
N THR A 208 -18.05 -20.27 10.56
CA THR A 208 -17.51 -18.92 10.51
C THR A 208 -16.06 -18.98 10.04
N ASP A 209 -15.77 -18.26 8.97
CA ASP A 209 -14.40 -18.13 8.44
C ASP A 209 -13.87 -16.72 8.60
N LYS A 210 -12.55 -16.62 8.68
CA LYS A 210 -11.81 -15.36 8.75
C LYS A 210 -10.97 -15.17 7.50
N LEU A 211 -11.01 -13.96 6.96
CA LEU A 211 -10.24 -13.56 5.79
C LEU A 211 -9.52 -12.25 6.10
N GLU A 212 -8.23 -12.16 5.78
CA GLU A 212 -7.41 -11.05 6.21
C GLU A 212 -6.60 -10.44 5.08
N SER A 213 -6.35 -9.14 5.20
CA SER A 213 -5.36 -8.43 4.41
C SER A 213 -4.80 -7.26 5.21
N THR A 214 -3.66 -6.74 4.76
CA THR A 214 -3.04 -5.55 5.36
C THR A 214 -2.99 -4.42 4.33
N LEU A 215 -3.40 -3.23 4.76
CA LEU A 215 -3.25 -1.98 4.04
C LEU A 215 -2.06 -1.22 4.63
N TRP A 216 -1.00 -1.01 3.84
CA TRP A 216 -0.03 0.03 4.15
C TRP A 216 -0.56 1.38 3.70
N VAL A 217 -0.52 2.39 4.56
CA VAL A 217 -0.88 3.77 4.23
C VAL A 217 0.01 4.73 5.01
N GLY A 218 1.12 5.15 4.39
CA GLY A 218 2.09 5.95 5.12
C GLY A 218 3.39 6.23 4.37
N PRO A 219 4.40 6.75 5.09
CA PRO A 219 5.72 7.05 4.52
C PRO A 219 6.43 5.78 4.06
N ALA A 220 7.32 5.89 3.08
CA ALA A 220 8.08 4.78 2.54
C ALA A 220 9.28 4.45 3.45
N ILE A 221 9.02 3.78 4.58
CA ILE A 221 10.04 3.40 5.57
C ILE A 221 10.45 1.94 5.34
N GLN A 222 11.61 1.73 4.72
CA GLN A 222 12.14 0.40 4.35
C GLN A 222 12.02 -0.64 5.47
N ASP A 223 12.56 -0.35 6.65
CA ASP A 223 12.64 -1.35 7.74
C ASP A 223 11.23 -1.79 8.21
N LYS A 224 10.26 -0.86 8.25
CA LYS A 224 8.87 -1.17 8.62
C LYS A 224 8.11 -1.88 7.50
N MET A 225 8.33 -1.47 6.24
CA MET A 225 7.68 -2.07 5.08
C MET A 225 8.15 -3.51 4.85
N ALA A 226 9.45 -3.80 5.00
CA ALA A 226 10.00 -5.14 4.92
C ALA A 226 9.40 -6.11 5.95
N ALA A 227 9.03 -5.59 7.13
CA ALA A 227 8.37 -6.38 8.18
C ALA A 227 6.89 -6.70 7.85
N VAL A 228 6.25 -5.93 6.98
CA VAL A 228 4.85 -6.12 6.58
C VAL A 228 4.74 -7.12 5.43
N ALA A 229 5.58 -6.98 4.41
CA ALA A 229 5.61 -7.92 3.30
C ALA A 229 7.01 -7.98 2.66
N PRO A 230 7.45 -9.17 2.20
CA PRO A 230 8.68 -9.29 1.43
C PRO A 230 8.72 -8.31 0.26
N HIS A 231 9.87 -7.66 0.07
CA HIS A 231 10.14 -6.74 -1.04
C HIS A 231 9.33 -5.43 -1.04
N LEU A 232 8.45 -5.20 -0.06
CA LEU A 232 7.70 -3.94 0.03
C LEU A 232 8.62 -2.74 0.30
N ASP A 233 9.80 -2.97 0.86
CA ASP A 233 10.87 -1.98 1.04
C ASP A 233 11.47 -1.45 -0.28
N LEU A 234 11.34 -2.21 -1.38
CA LEU A 234 11.80 -1.81 -2.73
C LEU A 234 10.96 -0.69 -3.35
N THR A 235 9.86 -0.31 -2.70
CA THR A 235 9.05 0.87 -3.08
C THR A 235 9.81 2.18 -2.89
N VAL A 236 10.86 2.22 -2.07
CA VAL A 236 11.76 3.37 -1.96
C VAL A 236 12.64 3.43 -3.20
N ASP A 237 12.31 4.36 -4.09
CA ASP A 237 13.04 4.56 -5.34
C ASP A 237 14.37 5.30 -5.10
N TYR A 238 15.46 4.55 -5.09
CA TYR A 238 16.82 5.09 -5.04
C TYR A 238 17.39 5.40 -6.44
N GLY A 239 16.60 5.24 -7.50
CA GLY A 239 17.03 5.38 -8.88
C GLY A 239 18.08 4.34 -9.29
N TRP A 240 18.79 4.63 -10.38
CA TRP A 240 19.83 3.75 -10.94
C TRP A 240 20.94 3.40 -9.93
N LEU A 241 21.29 4.33 -9.05
CA LEU A 241 22.39 4.19 -8.09
C LEU A 241 21.98 3.47 -6.79
N TRP A 242 20.88 2.72 -6.80
CA TRP A 242 20.32 2.06 -5.61
C TRP A 242 21.35 1.23 -4.82
N PHE A 243 22.29 0.59 -5.51
CA PHE A 243 23.35 -0.24 -4.93
C PHE A 243 24.39 0.59 -4.12
N ILE A 244 24.53 1.88 -4.40
CA ILE A 244 25.36 2.82 -3.61
C ILE A 244 24.50 3.54 -2.57
N SER A 245 23.31 3.99 -2.97
CA SER A 245 22.41 4.78 -2.13
C SER A 245 21.94 4.01 -0.88
N GLN A 246 21.64 2.72 -1.01
CA GLN A 246 21.19 1.90 0.11
C GLN A 246 22.26 1.74 1.21
N PRO A 247 23.51 1.31 0.93
CA PRO A 247 24.58 1.29 1.93
C PRO A 247 24.86 2.66 2.56
N LEU A 248 24.88 3.72 1.76
CA LEU A 248 25.13 5.07 2.25
C LEU A 248 24.03 5.54 3.21
N PHE A 249 22.76 5.26 2.88
CA PHE A 249 21.64 5.58 3.76
C PHE A 249 21.66 4.78 5.06
N LYS A 250 22.04 3.49 5.01
CA LYS A 250 22.23 2.67 6.22
C LYS A 250 23.31 3.24 7.12
N LEU A 251 24.45 3.64 6.55
CA LEU A 251 25.53 4.31 7.29
C LEU A 251 25.06 5.63 7.89
N LEU A 252 24.31 6.44 7.13
CA LEU A 252 23.75 7.69 7.62
C LEU A 252 22.79 7.48 8.80
N LYS A 253 21.88 6.50 8.71
CA LYS A 253 20.99 6.11 9.83
C LYS A 253 21.78 5.68 11.06
N TRP A 254 22.86 4.92 10.87
CA TRP A 254 23.73 4.48 11.96
C TRP A 254 24.40 5.67 12.64
N ILE A 255 24.98 6.61 11.89
CA ILE A 255 25.54 7.87 12.45
C ILE A 255 24.45 8.67 13.19
N HIS A 256 23.28 8.80 12.57
CA HIS A 256 22.14 9.49 13.16
C HIS A 256 21.68 8.88 14.48
N SER A 257 21.78 7.55 14.66
CA SER A 257 21.43 6.92 15.94
C SER A 257 22.30 7.37 17.12
N PHE A 258 23.53 7.87 16.87
CA PHE A 258 24.38 8.45 17.91
C PHE A 258 24.17 9.95 18.07
N LEU A 259 23.99 10.68 16.96
CA LEU A 259 23.95 12.15 16.98
C LEU A 259 22.55 12.73 17.19
N GLY A 260 21.50 12.00 16.82
CA GLY A 260 20.10 12.46 16.85
C GLY A 260 19.77 13.62 15.92
N ASN A 261 20.70 14.02 15.03
CA ASN A 261 20.54 15.16 14.13
C ASN A 261 21.00 14.84 12.70
N TRP A 262 20.09 14.97 11.74
CA TRP A 262 20.37 14.68 10.33
C TRP A 262 21.45 15.57 9.71
N GLY A 263 21.50 16.86 10.07
CA GLY A 263 22.50 17.80 9.56
C GLY A 263 23.92 17.41 9.97
N PHE A 264 24.13 17.15 11.27
CA PHE A 264 25.44 16.67 11.74
C PHE A 264 25.78 15.29 11.20
N SER A 265 24.80 14.41 11.01
CA SER A 265 25.02 13.10 10.40
C SER A 265 25.51 13.21 8.97
N ILE A 266 24.99 14.18 8.19
CA ILE A 266 25.47 14.48 6.84
C ILE A 266 26.90 15.02 6.87
N ILE A 267 27.21 15.92 7.80
CA ILE A 267 28.59 16.42 7.95
C ILE A 267 29.56 15.25 8.20
N VAL A 268 29.22 14.35 9.12
CA VAL A 268 30.08 13.19 9.43
C VAL A 268 30.20 12.23 8.25
N ILE A 269 29.10 11.91 7.54
CA ILE A 269 29.19 11.00 6.39
C ILE A 269 30.03 11.59 5.27
N THR A 270 30.01 12.92 5.06
CA THR A 270 30.86 13.56 4.04
C THR A 270 32.34 13.40 4.36
N PHE A 271 32.75 13.48 5.64
CA PHE A 271 34.13 13.21 6.05
C PHE A 271 34.52 11.75 5.82
N ILE A 272 33.64 10.80 6.13
CA ILE A 272 33.90 9.36 5.92
C ILE A 272 34.09 9.06 4.43
N VAL A 273 33.17 9.52 3.57
CA VAL A 273 33.25 9.29 2.12
C VAL A 273 34.50 9.95 1.55
N ARG A 274 34.83 11.18 1.95
CA ARG A 274 36.09 11.83 1.55
C ARG A 274 37.32 11.06 2.01
N GLY A 275 37.30 10.50 3.22
CA GLY A 275 38.39 9.65 3.73
C GLY A 275 38.58 8.39 2.89
N ILE A 276 37.49 7.71 2.53
CA ILE A 276 37.53 6.50 1.67
C ILE A 276 38.04 6.85 0.26
N MET A 277 37.63 7.99 -0.30
CA MET A 277 38.04 8.43 -1.62
C MET A 277 39.44 9.08 -1.65
N TYR A 278 40.06 9.33 -0.51
CA TYR A 278 41.34 10.05 -0.41
C TYR A 278 42.47 9.47 -1.27
N PRO A 279 42.67 8.13 -1.38
CA PRO A 279 43.71 7.58 -2.26
C PRO A 279 43.50 7.94 -3.73
N LEU A 280 42.26 7.93 -4.19
CA LEU A 280 41.88 8.32 -5.55
C LEU A 280 42.11 9.82 -5.76
N THR A 281 41.69 10.64 -4.80
CA THR A 281 41.90 12.09 -4.84
C THR A 281 43.38 12.44 -4.89
N LYS A 282 44.22 11.79 -4.07
CA LYS A 282 45.68 11.99 -4.07
C LYS A 282 46.32 11.61 -5.41
N ALA A 283 45.88 10.50 -6.02
CA ALA A 283 46.37 10.08 -7.33
C ALA A 283 46.05 11.12 -8.42
N GLN A 284 44.85 11.71 -8.39
CA GLN A 284 44.45 12.78 -9.31
C GLN A 284 45.26 14.06 -9.10
N TYR A 285 45.63 14.42 -7.86
CA TYR A 285 46.50 15.58 -7.61
C TYR A 285 47.97 15.37 -8.01
N THR A 286 48.40 14.12 -8.17
CA THR A 286 49.77 13.77 -8.53
C THR A 286 49.92 13.53 -10.04
N SER A 287 48.82 13.43 -10.79
CA SER A 287 48.77 13.36 -12.27
C SER A 287 48.51 14.74 -12.88
#